data_AF-A0A7U9NLH8-F1
#
_entry.id   AF-A0A7U9NLH8-F1
#
_cell.length_a   1.000
_cell.length_b   1.000
_cell.length_c   1.000
_cell.angle_alpha   90.00
_cell.angle_beta   90.00
_cell.angle_gamma   90.00
#
_symmetry.space_group_name_H-M   'P 1'
#
loop_
_entity.id
_entity.type
_entity.pdbx_description
1 polymer ?
#
loop_
_entity_poly.entity_id
_entity_poly.type
_entity_poly.pdbx_seq_one_letter_code
_entity_poly.pdbx_strand_id
1 'polypeptide(L)'
;MSKNENKVQFNLKNVAYAPLTQENGAVNWGVPVMIPGAVTLTMDPQGDVTPFYADGIVYYQSVANSGYSGSLEMARYPERMLKDIWGYIENETDHVITENANAEPKPFALLYQIDGDTDNQLYCLYNCTGTRPGIGGTTNTNTKEPQTQSSNISAAALEDGRVLARTTSKTPDEVRKAWYTKVYEGEAAA
;
A
#
# COMPACT_ATOMS: atom_id res chain seq x y z
N MET A 1 -9.77 -27.52 1.79
CA MET A 1 -10.93 -27.12 2.61
C MET A 1 -11.19 -25.65 2.32
N SER A 2 -12.26 -25.32 1.61
CA SER A 2 -12.67 -23.94 1.36
C SER A 2 -13.00 -23.30 2.70
N LYS A 3 -12.30 -22.24 3.09
CA LYS A 3 -12.67 -21.49 4.30
C LYS A 3 -13.95 -20.70 4.03
N ASN A 4 -14.80 -20.49 5.04
CA ASN A 4 -15.98 -19.64 4.83
C ASN A 4 -15.54 -18.23 4.44
N GLU A 5 -16.30 -17.58 3.56
CA GLU A 5 -16.05 -16.17 3.21
C GLU A 5 -16.36 -15.28 4.41
N ASN A 6 -15.52 -14.26 4.60
CA ASN A 6 -15.71 -13.29 5.66
C ASN A 6 -16.93 -12.41 5.39
N LYS A 7 -17.72 -12.16 6.43
CA LYS A 7 -18.90 -11.29 6.41
C LYS A 7 -18.58 -9.87 6.89
N VAL A 8 -17.56 -9.73 7.73
CA VAL A 8 -17.16 -8.45 8.34
C VAL A 8 -15.64 -8.31 8.38
N GLN A 9 -15.15 -7.08 8.56
CA GLN A 9 -13.73 -6.73 8.65
C GLN A 9 -13.49 -5.98 9.97
N PHE A 10 -12.39 -6.31 10.66
CA PHE A 10 -12.12 -5.78 12.00
C PHE A 10 -10.79 -5.02 12.09
N ASN A 11 -9.67 -5.71 11.84
CA ASN A 11 -8.38 -5.24 12.31
C ASN A 11 -7.35 -5.18 11.16
N LEU A 12 -6.70 -4.03 11.01
CA LEU A 12 -5.55 -3.86 10.14
C LEU A 12 -4.30 -4.36 10.87
N LYS A 13 -3.56 -5.28 10.25
CA LYS A 13 -2.28 -5.75 10.78
C LYS A 13 -1.32 -6.15 9.69
N ASN A 14 -0.09 -6.45 10.09
CA ASN A 14 0.94 -6.98 9.21
C ASN A 14 1.11 -6.15 7.92
N VAL A 15 1.23 -4.84 8.08
CA VAL A 15 1.55 -3.95 6.96
C VAL A 15 3.03 -4.14 6.61
N ALA A 16 3.34 -4.26 5.33
CA ALA A 16 4.69 -4.38 4.81
C ALA A 16 4.82 -3.59 3.50
N TYR A 17 6.02 -3.12 3.20
CA TYR A 17 6.34 -2.52 1.90
C TYR A 17 7.39 -3.35 1.19
N ALA A 18 7.36 -3.35 -0.14
CA ALA A 18 8.40 -3.91 -0.98
C ALA A 18 8.79 -2.87 -2.03
N PRO A 19 10.03 -2.35 -2.02
CA PRO A 19 10.47 -1.38 -3.04
C PRO A 19 10.27 -1.92 -4.45
N LEU A 20 9.75 -1.08 -5.35
CA LEU A 20 9.60 -1.39 -6.75
C LEU A 20 10.78 -0.83 -7.53
N THR A 21 11.40 -1.66 -8.35
CA THR A 21 12.39 -1.24 -9.35
C THR A 21 11.90 -1.68 -10.72
N GLN A 22 11.66 -0.71 -11.60
CA GLN A 22 11.34 -1.00 -13.01
C GLN A 22 12.60 -0.84 -13.83
N GLU A 23 13.06 -1.92 -14.47
CA GLU A 23 14.23 -1.92 -15.33
C GLU A 23 13.86 -2.57 -16.67
N ASN A 24 13.94 -1.83 -17.77
CA ASN A 24 13.60 -2.30 -19.12
C ASN A 24 12.21 -2.96 -19.27
N GLY A 25 11.20 -2.45 -18.55
CA GLY A 25 9.83 -3.02 -18.55
C GLY A 25 9.67 -4.27 -17.68
N ALA A 26 10.73 -4.73 -17.01
CA ALA A 26 10.65 -5.77 -15.98
C ALA A 26 10.41 -5.13 -14.61
N VAL A 27 9.35 -5.56 -13.95
CA VAL A 27 8.93 -5.13 -12.61
C VAL A 27 9.65 -6.02 -11.59
N ASN A 28 10.66 -5.50 -10.90
CA ASN A 28 11.39 -6.20 -9.84
C ASN A 28 10.95 -5.71 -8.47
N TRP A 29 10.58 -6.65 -7.60
CA TRP A 29 10.16 -6.37 -6.23
C TRP A 29 11.27 -6.68 -5.25
N GLY A 30 11.51 -5.75 -4.33
CA GLY A 30 12.29 -6.03 -3.13
C GLY A 30 11.61 -7.05 -2.21
N VAL A 31 12.37 -7.59 -1.27
CA VAL A 31 11.80 -8.45 -0.21
C VAL A 31 10.84 -7.60 0.64
N PRO A 32 9.61 -8.06 0.90
CA PRO A 32 8.68 -7.34 1.77
C PRO A 32 9.27 -7.09 3.17
N VAL A 33 9.23 -5.83 3.59
CA VAL A 33 9.71 -5.36 4.89
C VAL A 33 8.52 -4.95 5.73
N MET A 34 8.37 -5.57 6.90
CA MET A 34 7.27 -5.27 7.83
C MET A 34 7.38 -3.85 8.38
N ILE A 35 6.24 -3.15 8.43
CA ILE A 35 6.07 -1.82 9.01
C ILE A 35 5.20 -1.95 10.26
N PRO A 36 5.80 -2.06 11.46
CA PRO A 36 5.02 -2.13 12.69
C PRO A 36 4.37 -0.78 13.01
N GLY A 37 3.19 -0.82 13.64
CA GLY A 37 2.51 0.37 14.15
C GLY A 37 1.48 0.99 13.21
N ALA A 38 0.93 0.24 12.25
CA ALA A 38 -0.20 0.73 11.45
C ALA A 38 -1.44 0.94 12.34
N VAL A 39 -2.06 2.12 12.20
CA VAL A 39 -3.24 2.53 12.97
C VAL A 39 -4.47 2.48 12.08
N THR A 40 -4.43 3.17 10.94
CA THR A 40 -5.50 3.17 9.94
C THR A 40 -4.91 3.14 8.53
N LEU A 41 -5.63 2.52 7.60
CA LEU A 41 -5.34 2.56 6.16
C LEU A 41 -6.66 2.79 5.44
N THR A 42 -6.72 3.89 4.69
CA THR A 42 -7.83 4.18 3.78
C THR A 42 -7.31 4.13 2.35
N MET A 43 -8.06 3.49 1.45
CA MET A 43 -7.75 3.41 0.03
C MET A 43 -9.06 3.51 -0.74
N ASP A 44 -9.31 4.68 -1.32
CA ASP A 44 -10.50 4.96 -2.12
C ASP A 44 -10.20 4.74 -3.60
N PRO A 45 -11.05 3.98 -4.32
CA PRO A 45 -10.85 3.74 -5.74
C PRO A 45 -10.90 5.05 -6.50
N GLN A 46 -9.89 5.28 -7.34
CA GLN A 46 -9.82 6.41 -8.25
C GLN A 46 -10.22 5.93 -9.63
N GLY A 47 -11.21 6.59 -10.23
CA GLY A 47 -11.59 6.28 -11.59
C GLY A 47 -12.38 7.40 -12.24
N ASP A 48 -12.05 7.65 -13.49
CA ASP A 48 -12.76 8.63 -14.30
C ASP A 48 -13.91 7.92 -15.02
N VAL A 49 -15.13 8.39 -14.75
CA VAL A 49 -16.32 7.97 -15.49
C VAL A 49 -16.43 8.90 -16.69
N THR A 50 -16.22 8.36 -17.89
CA THR A 50 -16.46 9.11 -19.13
C THR A 50 -17.83 8.72 -19.69
N PRO A 51 -18.86 9.55 -19.54
CA PRO A 51 -20.17 9.31 -20.13
C PRO A 51 -20.12 9.57 -21.64
N PHE A 52 -20.66 8.64 -22.41
CA PHE A 52 -20.93 8.78 -23.83
C PHE A 52 -22.42 9.07 -24.02
N TYR A 53 -22.72 10.21 -24.59
CA TYR A 53 -24.09 10.65 -24.84
C TYR A 53 -24.51 10.30 -26.26
N ALA A 54 -25.64 9.60 -26.38
CA ALA A 54 -26.34 9.40 -27.65
C ALA A 54 -27.85 9.55 -27.41
N ASP A 55 -28.58 10.03 -28.42
CA ASP A 55 -30.02 10.30 -28.33
C ASP A 55 -30.46 11.14 -27.12
N GLY A 56 -29.60 12.08 -26.69
CA GLY A 56 -29.90 12.98 -25.57
C GLY A 56 -29.83 12.34 -24.18
N ILE A 57 -29.37 11.08 -24.07
CA ILE A 57 -29.16 10.36 -22.80
C ILE A 57 -27.72 9.86 -22.68
N VAL A 58 -27.27 9.52 -21.47
CA VAL A 58 -26.04 8.73 -21.29
C VAL A 58 -26.31 7.33 -21.85
N TYR A 59 -25.83 7.08 -23.05
CA TYR A 59 -26.04 5.82 -23.77
C TYR A 59 -25.05 4.75 -23.33
N TYR A 60 -23.85 5.17 -22.94
CA TYR A 60 -22.79 4.30 -22.45
C TYR A 60 -21.91 5.05 -21.46
N GLN A 61 -21.28 4.34 -20.52
CA GLN A 61 -20.28 4.91 -19.63
C GLN A 61 -19.08 3.98 -19.57
N SER A 62 -17.88 4.51 -19.77
CA SER A 62 -16.64 3.79 -19.54
C SER A 62 -16.03 4.25 -18.22
N VAL A 63 -15.63 3.30 -17.38
CA VAL A 63 -14.91 3.57 -16.15
C VAL A 63 -13.42 3.29 -16.39
N ALA A 64 -12.58 4.32 -16.33
CA ALA A 64 -11.14 4.13 -16.25
C ALA A 64 -10.79 3.77 -14.79
N ASN A 65 -10.07 2.66 -14.58
CA ASN A 65 -9.52 2.35 -13.26
C ASN A 65 -8.17 3.07 -13.13
N SER A 66 -8.19 4.24 -12.52
CA SER A 66 -7.00 5.07 -12.27
C SER A 66 -6.26 4.63 -11.00
N GLY A 67 -6.73 3.57 -10.34
CA GLY A 67 -6.09 2.94 -9.20
C GLY A 67 -6.77 3.26 -7.87
N TYR A 68 -5.98 3.52 -6.83
CA TYR A 68 -6.47 3.89 -5.49
C TYR A 68 -5.72 5.09 -4.94
N SER A 69 -6.36 5.87 -4.07
CA SER A 69 -5.72 6.94 -3.31
C SER A 69 -6.27 6.97 -1.89
N GLY A 70 -5.44 7.25 -0.91
CA GLY A 70 -5.88 7.41 0.46
C GLY A 70 -4.73 7.71 1.40
N SER A 71 -4.86 7.32 2.66
CA SER A 71 -3.91 7.66 3.72
C SER A 71 -3.53 6.45 4.54
N LEU A 72 -2.23 6.30 4.77
CA LEU A 72 -1.67 5.35 5.72
C LEU A 72 -1.28 6.11 6.99
N GLU A 73 -1.94 5.77 8.09
CA GLU A 73 -1.65 6.30 9.41
C GLU A 73 -0.84 5.28 10.22
N MET A 74 0.30 5.72 10.72
CA MET A 74 1.25 4.92 11.47
C MET A 74 1.53 5.59 12.81
N ALA A 75 1.70 4.83 13.88
CA ALA A 75 2.19 5.35 15.16
C ALA A 75 3.57 6.02 14.99
N ARG A 76 4.43 5.42 14.18
CA ARG A 76 5.71 5.99 13.75
C ARG A 76 6.18 5.30 12.47
N TYR A 77 6.59 6.06 11.47
CA TYR A 77 7.22 5.47 10.29
C TYR A 77 8.63 4.94 10.63
N PRO A 78 8.95 3.68 10.30
CA PRO A 78 10.29 3.15 10.50
C PRO A 78 11.31 3.91 9.66
N GLU A 79 12.47 4.19 10.24
CA GLU A 79 13.58 4.89 9.56
C GLU A 79 14.05 4.15 8.31
N ARG A 80 13.93 2.82 8.31
CA ARG A 80 14.22 2.00 7.13
C ARG A 80 13.32 2.34 5.94
N MET A 81 12.03 2.57 6.17
CA MET A 81 11.10 2.96 5.10
C MET A 81 11.39 4.39 4.61
N LEU A 82 11.74 5.30 5.52
CA LEU A 82 12.21 6.65 5.17
C LEU A 82 13.39 6.60 4.20
N LYS A 83 14.39 5.76 4.48
CA LYS A 83 15.57 5.59 3.61
C LYS A 83 15.22 4.88 2.30
N ASP A 84 14.50 3.77 2.37
CA ASP A 84 14.22 2.91 1.21
C ASP A 84 13.27 3.59 0.20
N ILE A 85 12.23 4.27 0.69
CA ILE A 85 11.16 4.85 -0.13
C ILE A 85 11.40 6.32 -0.40
N TRP A 86 11.66 7.12 0.63
CA TRP A 86 11.74 8.58 0.48
C TRP A 86 13.17 9.11 0.30
N GLY A 87 14.17 8.22 0.24
CA GLY A 87 15.55 8.59 -0.07
C GLY A 87 16.23 9.41 1.02
N TYR A 88 15.78 9.29 2.27
CA TYR A 88 16.47 9.90 3.41
C TYR A 88 17.87 9.32 3.56
N ILE A 89 18.84 10.16 3.88
CA ILE A 89 20.25 9.75 4.02
C ILE A 89 20.65 9.91 5.48
N GLU A 90 21.17 8.83 6.07
CA GLU A 90 21.83 8.88 7.36
C GLU A 90 23.31 9.21 7.16
N ASN A 91 23.80 10.21 7.87
CA ASN A 91 25.22 10.52 7.90
C ASN A 91 25.99 9.45 8.69
N GLU A 92 27.08 8.94 8.12
CA GLU A 92 27.85 7.82 8.69
C GLU A 92 28.64 8.17 9.96
N THR A 93 28.81 9.47 10.26
CA THR A 93 29.60 9.94 11.40
C THR A 93 28.72 10.32 12.59
N ASP A 94 27.64 11.07 12.35
CA ASP A 94 26.78 11.58 13.42
C ASP A 94 25.40 10.90 13.49
N HIS A 95 25.11 9.98 12.56
CA HIS A 95 23.86 9.22 12.49
C HIS A 95 22.60 10.09 12.36
N VAL A 96 22.75 11.32 11.85
CA VAL A 96 21.62 12.20 11.60
C VAL A 96 20.98 11.84 10.26
N ILE A 97 19.66 11.61 10.29
CA ILE A 97 18.85 11.42 9.10
C ILE A 97 18.51 12.78 8.49
N THR A 98 18.89 12.97 7.23
CA THR A 98 18.63 14.19 6.46
C THR A 98 17.70 13.90 5.28
N GLU A 99 16.81 14.85 5.05
CA GLU A 99 15.87 14.85 3.93
C GLU A 99 16.50 15.60 2.75
N ASN A 100 16.45 15.01 1.55
CA ASN A 100 16.91 15.68 0.33
C ASN A 100 15.69 16.12 -0.49
N ALA A 101 15.53 17.42 -0.73
CA ALA A 101 14.45 17.96 -1.55
C ALA A 101 14.44 17.41 -2.99
N ASN A 102 15.60 16.99 -3.50
CA ASN A 102 15.73 16.44 -4.86
C ASN A 102 15.55 14.90 -4.91
N ALA A 103 15.40 14.23 -3.76
CA ALA A 103 15.13 12.80 -3.73
C ALA A 103 13.64 12.56 -4.02
N GLU A 104 13.37 11.92 -5.16
CA GLU A 104 12.04 11.49 -5.53
C GLU A 104 11.67 10.21 -4.76
N PRO A 105 10.44 10.11 -4.21
CA PRO A 105 9.98 8.88 -3.58
C PRO A 105 9.98 7.72 -4.57
N LYS A 106 10.56 6.59 -4.20
CA LYS A 106 10.54 5.37 -5.00
C LYS A 106 9.16 4.72 -4.91
N PRO A 107 8.66 4.15 -6.01
CA PRO A 107 7.45 3.35 -5.95
C PRO A 107 7.68 2.07 -5.14
N PHE A 108 6.62 1.50 -4.59
CA PHE A 108 6.67 0.27 -3.79
C PHE A 108 5.35 -0.49 -3.83
N ALA A 109 5.38 -1.79 -3.55
CA ALA A 109 4.18 -2.55 -3.24
C ALA A 109 3.84 -2.42 -1.77
N LEU A 110 2.57 -2.16 -1.46
CA LEU A 110 2.03 -2.13 -0.10
C LEU A 110 1.23 -3.41 0.17
N LEU A 111 1.73 -4.23 1.09
CA LEU A 111 1.09 -5.46 1.52
C LEU A 111 0.48 -5.23 2.90
N TYR A 112 -0.74 -5.72 3.12
CA TYR A 112 -1.40 -5.59 4.41
C TYR A 112 -2.40 -6.71 4.63
N GLN A 113 -2.75 -6.92 5.90
CA GLN A 113 -3.71 -7.92 6.32
C GLN A 113 -4.89 -7.24 7.01
N ILE A 114 -6.09 -7.65 6.63
CA ILE A 114 -7.32 -7.31 7.34
C ILE A 114 -7.91 -8.59 7.92
N ASP A 115 -8.17 -8.58 9.23
CA ASP A 115 -8.87 -9.68 9.89
C ASP A 115 -10.36 -9.65 9.56
N GLY A 116 -10.89 -10.81 9.17
CA GLY A 116 -12.32 -11.04 9.10
C GLY A 116 -12.83 -11.92 10.24
N ASP A 117 -14.13 -12.21 10.23
CA ASP A 117 -14.80 -13.07 11.22
C ASP A 117 -14.43 -14.54 11.12
N THR A 118 -14.04 -15.04 9.95
CA THR A 118 -13.68 -16.45 9.75
C THR A 118 -12.18 -16.63 9.51
N ASP A 119 -11.59 -15.81 8.65
CA ASP A 119 -10.19 -15.90 8.26
C ASP A 119 -9.62 -14.51 7.98
N ASN A 120 -8.30 -14.39 7.89
CA ASN A 120 -7.68 -13.14 7.48
C ASN A 120 -7.62 -13.01 5.95
N GLN A 121 -7.74 -11.77 5.48
CA GLN A 121 -7.58 -11.44 4.08
C GLN A 121 -6.28 -10.66 3.89
N LEU A 122 -5.43 -11.15 2.99
CA LEU A 122 -4.17 -10.50 2.63
C LEU A 122 -4.40 -9.69 1.35
N TYR A 123 -3.82 -8.51 1.31
CA TYR A 123 -3.90 -7.55 0.22
C TYR A 123 -2.49 -7.16 -0.22
N CYS A 124 -2.37 -6.79 -1.48
CA CYS A 124 -1.14 -6.31 -2.10
C CYS A 124 -1.52 -5.25 -3.15
N LEU A 125 -1.18 -4.00 -2.90
CA LEU A 125 -1.19 -2.93 -3.89
C LEU A 125 0.20 -2.86 -4.52
N TYR A 126 0.28 -2.78 -5.85
CA TYR A 126 1.56 -2.94 -6.54
C TYR A 126 2.36 -1.66 -6.70
N ASN A 127 1.81 -0.66 -7.40
CA ASN A 127 2.54 0.54 -7.74
C ASN A 127 2.15 1.70 -6.82
N CYS A 128 2.48 1.59 -5.53
CA CYS A 128 2.22 2.63 -4.56
C CYS A 128 3.30 3.71 -4.59
N THR A 129 2.87 4.97 -4.52
CA THR A 129 3.71 6.12 -4.20
C THR A 129 3.16 6.81 -2.96
N GLY A 130 4.05 7.36 -2.13
CA GLY A 130 3.67 7.95 -0.85
C GLY A 130 4.25 9.36 -0.69
N THR A 131 3.45 10.27 -0.13
CA THR A 131 3.98 11.58 0.29
C THR A 131 4.88 11.42 1.50
N ARG A 132 5.83 12.34 1.72
CA ARG A 132 6.66 12.31 2.94
C ARG A 132 5.76 12.33 4.18
N PRO A 133 5.99 11.45 5.17
CA PRO A 133 5.20 11.44 6.38
C PRO A 133 5.26 12.78 7.10
N GLY A 134 4.15 13.23 7.66
CA GLY A 134 4.11 14.44 8.46
C GLY A 134 5.08 14.38 9.65
N ILE A 135 5.82 15.47 9.88
CA ILE A 135 6.61 15.68 11.09
C ILE A 135 5.81 16.61 12.00
N GLY A 136 5.39 16.10 13.16
CA GLY A 136 4.61 16.85 14.12
C GLY A 136 4.73 16.25 15.53
N GLY A 137 4.58 17.10 16.54
CA GLY A 137 4.56 16.70 17.93
C GLY A 137 3.63 17.61 18.72
N THR A 138 2.79 17.02 19.55
CA THR A 138 1.88 17.74 20.44
C THR A 138 2.25 17.44 21.88
N THR A 139 2.28 18.48 22.72
CA THR A 139 2.55 18.32 24.16
C THR A 139 1.39 17.57 24.80
N ASN A 140 1.69 16.50 25.54
CA ASN A 140 0.68 15.76 26.29
C ASN A 140 0.03 16.67 27.34
N THR A 141 -1.27 16.50 27.56
CA THR A 141 -2.00 17.16 28.65
C THR A 141 -2.06 16.21 29.87
N ASN A 142 -3.23 15.97 30.47
CA ASN A 142 -3.39 15.03 31.58
C ASN A 142 -3.48 13.56 31.12
N THR A 143 -3.61 13.31 29.81
CA THR A 143 -3.58 11.98 29.18
C THR A 143 -2.33 11.83 28.30
N LYS A 144 -1.72 10.64 28.30
CA LYS A 144 -0.63 10.28 27.38
C LYS A 144 -1.24 9.67 26.12
N GLU A 145 -1.54 10.52 25.14
CA GLU A 145 -2.09 10.09 23.86
C GLU A 145 -0.97 10.03 22.82
N PRO A 146 -0.66 8.83 22.28
CA PRO A 146 0.36 8.71 21.24
C PRO A 146 -0.07 9.50 20.01
N GLN A 147 0.86 10.30 19.49
CA GLN A 147 0.68 10.97 18.21
C GLN A 147 0.94 9.98 17.08
N THR A 148 0.29 10.19 15.95
CA THR A 148 0.47 9.39 14.74
C THR A 148 1.07 10.25 13.64
N GLN A 149 1.63 9.57 12.65
CA GLN A 149 2.13 10.14 11.41
C GLN A 149 1.28 9.61 10.27
N SER A 150 0.90 10.49 9.36
CA SER A 150 0.17 10.12 8.14
C SER A 150 1.03 10.35 6.91
N SER A 151 0.82 9.49 5.91
CA SER A 151 1.34 9.64 4.55
C SER A 151 0.19 9.36 3.58
N ASN A 152 0.02 10.22 2.59
CA ASN A 152 -0.94 9.96 1.53
C ASN A 152 -0.33 8.94 0.57
N ILE A 153 -1.03 7.84 0.35
CA ILE A 153 -0.61 6.76 -0.53
C ILE A 153 -1.53 6.73 -1.74
N SER A 154 -0.94 6.76 -2.94
CA SER A 154 -1.66 6.46 -4.19
C SER A 154 -1.10 5.19 -4.80
N ALA A 155 -1.96 4.35 -5.34
CA ALA A 155 -1.61 3.11 -6.02
C ALA A 155 -2.08 3.20 -7.47
N ALA A 156 -1.15 3.25 -8.42
CA ALA A 156 -1.46 3.23 -9.84
C ALA A 156 -1.50 1.79 -10.39
N ALA A 157 -2.01 1.64 -11.61
CA ALA A 157 -1.87 0.38 -12.35
C ALA A 157 -0.40 0.16 -12.76
N LEU A 158 0.03 -1.09 -12.72
CA LEU A 158 1.23 -1.54 -13.43
C LEU A 158 1.00 -1.51 -14.95
N GLU A 159 2.07 -1.65 -15.74
CA GLU A 159 1.99 -1.74 -17.20
C GLU A 159 1.12 -2.91 -17.69
N ASP A 160 1.02 -3.98 -16.89
CA ASP A 160 0.14 -5.12 -17.15
C ASP A 160 -1.31 -4.92 -16.66
N GLY A 161 -1.64 -3.74 -16.15
CA GLY A 161 -2.98 -3.36 -15.67
C GLY A 161 -3.28 -3.78 -14.23
N ARG A 162 -2.38 -4.48 -13.53
CA ARG A 162 -2.62 -4.88 -12.14
C ARG A 162 -2.44 -3.70 -11.18
N VAL A 163 -3.44 -3.50 -10.33
CA VAL A 163 -3.43 -2.47 -9.27
C VAL A 163 -3.41 -3.12 -7.88
N LEU A 164 -4.30 -4.09 -7.65
CA LEU A 164 -4.55 -4.74 -6.37
C LEU A 164 -4.65 -6.26 -6.56
N ALA A 165 -3.98 -7.01 -5.69
CA ALA A 165 -4.25 -8.43 -5.47
C ALA A 165 -4.76 -8.66 -4.04
N ARG A 166 -5.65 -9.63 -3.89
CA ARG A 166 -6.17 -10.04 -2.58
C ARG A 166 -6.39 -11.55 -2.54
N THR A 167 -6.22 -12.13 -1.36
CA THR A 167 -6.52 -13.55 -1.16
C THR A 167 -8.03 -13.78 -1.06
N THR A 168 -8.47 -14.98 -1.42
CA THR A 168 -9.85 -15.44 -1.26
C THR A 168 -9.90 -16.65 -0.34
N SER A 169 -11.11 -17.10 0.00
CA SER A 169 -11.36 -18.34 0.75
C SER A 169 -10.75 -19.61 0.12
N LYS A 170 -10.40 -19.55 -1.16
CA LYS A 170 -9.82 -20.65 -1.95
C LYS A 170 -8.31 -20.52 -2.15
N THR A 171 -7.68 -19.43 -1.71
CA THR A 171 -6.23 -19.25 -1.87
C THR A 171 -5.48 -20.34 -1.08
N PRO A 172 -4.56 -21.08 -1.73
CA PRO A 172 -3.77 -22.12 -1.04
C PRO A 172 -2.95 -21.55 0.11
N ASP A 173 -2.78 -22.32 1.18
CA ASP A 173 -2.03 -21.89 2.36
C ASP A 173 -0.56 -21.56 2.04
N GLU A 174 0.03 -22.20 1.03
CA GLU A 174 1.39 -21.90 0.56
C GLU A 174 1.50 -20.47 0.01
N VAL A 175 0.50 -20.02 -0.75
CA VAL A 175 0.44 -18.64 -1.28
C VAL A 175 0.27 -17.65 -0.12
N ARG A 176 -0.54 -17.98 0.88
CA ARG A 176 -0.75 -17.13 2.07
C ARG A 176 0.52 -17.02 2.92
N LYS A 177 1.27 -18.12 3.08
CA LYS A 177 2.57 -18.13 3.79
C LYS A 177 3.64 -17.36 3.03
N ALA A 178 3.63 -17.43 1.70
CA ALA A 178 4.61 -16.75 0.86
C ALA A 178 4.34 -15.24 0.71
N TRP A 179 3.16 -14.74 1.10
CA TRP A 179 2.72 -13.35 0.87
C TRP A 179 3.69 -12.29 1.39
N TYR A 180 4.37 -12.55 2.51
CA TYR A 180 5.36 -11.65 3.11
C TYR A 180 6.81 -12.03 2.80
N THR A 181 7.02 -13.09 2.01
CA THR A 181 8.37 -13.52 1.56
C THR A 181 8.74 -12.92 0.21
N LYS A 182 7.74 -12.73 -0.65
CA LYS A 182 7.86 -12.07 -1.96
C LYS A 182 6.52 -11.44 -2.32
N VAL A 183 6.57 -10.38 -3.12
CA VAL A 183 5.35 -9.77 -3.68
C VAL A 183 4.64 -10.81 -4.55
N TYR A 184 3.31 -10.90 -4.42
CA TYR A 184 2.53 -11.84 -5.20
C TYR A 184 2.47 -11.37 -6.65
N GLU A 185 3.09 -12.09 -7.58
CA GLU A 185 3.09 -11.68 -8.99
C GLU A 185 1.97 -12.32 -9.82
N GLY A 186 1.28 -13.33 -9.29
CA GLY A 186 0.31 -14.13 -10.06
C GLY A 186 0.93 -14.78 -11.30
N GLU A 187 0.16 -15.58 -12.03
CA GLU A 187 0.45 -15.78 -13.45
C GLU A 187 -0.08 -14.54 -14.19
N ALA A 188 0.73 -13.96 -15.08
CA ALA A 188 0.28 -12.91 -15.97
C ALA A 188 -1.03 -13.38 -16.63
N ALA A 189 -2.11 -12.59 -16.50
CA ALA A 189 -3.36 -12.93 -17.14
C ALA A 189 -3.10 -13.06 -18.65
N ALA A 190 -3.27 -14.28 -19.17
CA ALA A 190 -3.15 -14.60 -20.59
C ALA A 190 -4.26 -13.94 -21.41
#